data_AF-A0A7K2NS36-F1
#
_entry.id   AF-A0A7K2NS36-F1
#
_cell.length_a   1.000
_cell.length_b   1.000
_cell.length_c   1.000
_cell.angle_alpha   90.00
_cell.angle_beta   90.00
_cell.angle_gamma   90.00
#
_symmetry.space_group_name_H-M   'P 1'
#
loop_
_entity.id
_entity.type
_entity.pdbx_description
1 polymer ?
#
loop_
_entity_poly.entity_id
_entity_poly.type
_entity_poly.pdbx_seq_one_letter_code
_entity_poly.pdbx_strand_id
1 'polypeptide(L)' 'WDTASSYGGGTTVSHQGHTWKSKWWTKGEEPGTTGEWGVWQDLGAC' A
#
# COMPACT_ATOMS: atom_id res chain seq x y z
N TRP A 1 -3.80 -7.02 -0.99
CA TRP A 1 -4.06 -6.03 0.06
C TRP A 1 -5.32 -6.46 0.80
N ASP A 2 -5.31 -6.34 2.12
CA ASP A 2 -6.37 -6.79 3.02
C ASP A 2 -6.63 -5.72 4.08
N THR A 3 -7.91 -5.37 4.27
CA THR A 3 -8.36 -4.42 5.30
C THR A 3 -8.07 -4.90 6.73
N ALA A 4 -8.08 -6.23 6.94
CA ALA A 4 -7.81 -6.84 8.23
C ALA A 4 -6.31 -7.00 8.53
N SER A 5 -5.46 -6.87 7.50
CA SER A 5 -4.03 -7.16 7.62
C SER A 5 -3.24 -5.92 8.00
N SER A 6 -2.25 -6.11 8.86
CA SER A 6 -1.35 -5.04 9.29
C SER A 6 -0.10 -5.08 8.44
N TYR A 7 0.11 -4.04 7.64
CA TYR A 7 1.24 -3.87 6.75
C TYR A 7 2.28 -2.99 7.43
N GLY A 8 3.35 -3.60 7.92
CA GLY A 8 4.47 -2.85 8.50
C GLY A 8 5.15 -1.96 7.46
N GLY A 9 5.90 -0.95 7.89
CA GLY A 9 6.68 -0.11 6.98
C GLY A 9 7.67 -0.95 6.15
N GLY A 10 7.65 -0.79 4.84
CA GLY A 10 8.45 -1.56 3.88
C GLY A 10 7.72 -2.75 3.24
N THR A 11 6.47 -3.01 3.61
CA THR A 11 5.68 -4.11 3.04
C THR A 11 5.20 -3.75 1.64
N THR A 12 5.34 -4.68 0.70
CA THR A 12 4.83 -4.54 -0.68
C THR A 12 3.56 -5.34 -0.88
N VAL A 13 2.59 -4.75 -1.57
CA VAL A 13 1.32 -5.38 -1.96
C VAL A 13 1.01 -5.05 -3.41
N SER A 14 0.43 -5.99 -4.15
CA SER A 14 -0.07 -5.73 -5.50
C SER A 14 -1.55 -5.36 -5.43
N HIS A 15 -1.94 -4.26 -6.05
CA HIS A 15 -3.32 -3.76 -6.13
C HIS A 15 -3.56 -3.02 -7.44
N GLN A 16 -4.68 -3.32 -8.10
CA GLN A 16 -5.06 -2.74 -9.40
C GLN A 16 -3.98 -2.83 -10.50
N GLY A 17 -3.20 -3.92 -10.53
CA GLY A 17 -2.11 -4.09 -11.50
C GLY A 17 -0.84 -3.28 -11.18
N HIS A 18 -0.85 -2.53 -10.08
CA HIS A 18 0.28 -1.77 -9.57
C HIS A 18 0.83 -2.42 -8.30
N THR A 19 2.13 -2.26 -8.07
CA THR A 19 2.78 -2.64 -6.83
C THR A 19 2.86 -1.43 -5.91
N TRP A 20 2.44 -1.60 -4.68
CA TRP A 20 2.39 -0.56 -3.67
C TRP A 20 3.27 -0.95 -2.49
N LYS A 21 4.06 -0.03 -1.98
CA LYS A 21 4.94 -0.23 -0.83
C LYS A 21 4.52 0.66 0.32
N SER A 22 4.24 0.08 1.47
CA SER A 22 3.95 0.85 2.67
C SER A 22 5.21 1.63 3.11
N LYS A 23 5.08 2.93 3.32
CA LYS A 23 6.15 3.78 3.86
C LYS A 23 6.30 3.62 5.36
N TRP A 24 5.19 3.41 6.08
CA TRP A 24 5.15 3.16 7.52
C TRP A 24 4.12 2.07 7.85
N TRP A 25 4.03 1.69 9.13
CA TRP A 25 3.05 0.71 9.58
C TRP A 25 1.63 1.23 9.36
N THR A 26 0.83 0.49 8.61
CA THR A 26 -0.59 0.77 8.38
C THR A 26 -1.41 -0.51 8.50
N LYS A 27 -2.67 -0.38 8.90
CA LYS A 27 -3.59 -1.49 9.01
C LYS A 27 -4.87 -1.16 8.25
N GLY A 28 -5.10 -1.90 7.19
CA GLY A 28 -6.31 -1.81 6.39
C GLY A 28 -6.51 -0.57 5.51
N GLU A 29 -5.48 0.26 5.34
CA GLU A 29 -5.48 1.36 4.37
C GLU A 29 -5.42 0.82 2.94
N GLU A 30 -6.34 1.23 2.07
CA GLU A 30 -6.35 0.80 0.67
C GLU A 30 -5.24 1.49 -0.15
N PRO A 31 -4.34 0.73 -0.81
CA PRO A 31 -3.33 1.29 -1.68
C PRO A 31 -3.99 1.97 -2.89
N GLY A 32 -3.69 3.25 -3.06
CA GLY A 32 -4.22 4.09 -4.16
C GLY A 32 -5.37 5.00 -3.78
N THR A 33 -6.04 4.81 -2.64
CA THR A 33 -7.11 5.74 -2.19
C THR A 33 -6.60 6.95 -1.44
N THR A 34 -5.48 6.85 -0.72
CA THR A 34 -4.96 7.98 0.10
C THR A 34 -4.08 8.97 -0.66
N GLY A 35 -3.91 8.81 -1.98
CA GLY A 35 -3.26 9.79 -2.85
C GLY A 35 -1.77 10.02 -2.54
N GLU A 36 -1.24 11.19 -2.93
CA GLU A 36 0.20 11.53 -2.83
C GLU A 36 0.75 11.59 -1.38
N TRP A 37 -0.14 11.70 -0.38
CA TRP A 37 0.18 11.65 1.05
C TRP A 37 -0.15 10.30 1.68
N GLY A 38 -0.56 9.32 0.87
CA GLY A 38 -0.97 8.01 1.32
C GLY A 38 0.16 7.19 1.93
N VAL A 39 -0.23 6.22 2.75
CA VAL A 39 0.73 5.31 3.39
C VAL A 39 1.45 4.43 2.36
N TRP A 40 0.86 4.32 1.18
CA TRP A 40 1.33 3.48 0.09
C TRP A 40 2.06 4.30 -0.97
N GLN A 41 3.30 3.92 -1.23
CA GLN A 41 4.09 4.39 -2.34
C GLN A 41 3.85 3.49 -3.55
N ASP A 42 3.39 4.07 -4.66
CA ASP A 42 3.35 3.36 -5.95
C ASP A 42 4.79 3.03 -6.37
N LEU A 43 5.02 1.75 -6.66
CA LEU A 43 6.24 1.22 -7.25
C LEU A 43 6.07 0.97 -8.76
N GLY A 44 4.91 1.30 -9.33
CA GLY A 44 4.57 1.10 -10.73
C GLY A 44 3.84 -0.21 -11.01
N ALA A 45 3.47 -0.38 -12.28
CA ALA A 45 2.81 -1.59 -12.76
C ALA A 45 3.75 -2.82 -12.69
N CYS A 46 3.19 -3.94 -12.25
CA CYS A 46 3.85 -5.25 -12.24
C CYS A 46 3.88 -5.85 -13.65
#